data_AF-A0AAD6H1Z5-F1
#
_entry.id   AF-A0AAD6H1Z5-F1
#
_cell.length_a   1.000
_cell.length_b   1.000
_cell.length_c   1.000
_cell.angle_alpha   90.00
_cell.angle_beta   90.00
_cell.angle_gamma   90.00
#
_symmetry.space_group_name_H-M   'P 1'
#
loop_
_entity.id
_entity.type
_entity.pdbx_description
1 polymer ?
#
loop_
_entity_poly.entity_id
_entity_poly.type
_entity_poly.pdbx_seq_one_letter_code
_entity_poly.pdbx_strand_id
1 'polypeptide(L)' 'MYEIDSGESLGLDTLVDLVPVQMAYDADEISKCTTAGGIMSITTLDDKLVNGGKLGPITKKV' A
#
# COMPACT_ATOMS: atom_id res chain seq x y z
N MET A 1 8.38 8.39 -6.56
CA MET A 1 9.64 8.31 -5.79
C MET A 1 9.40 8.55 -4.31
N TYR A 2 8.64 9.58 -3.92
CA TYR A 2 8.35 9.89 -2.51
C TYR A 2 7.92 8.70 -1.63
N GLU A 3 7.03 7.81 -2.08
CA GLU A 3 6.60 6.65 -1.28
C GLU A 3 7.73 5.61 -1.09
N ILE A 4 8.60 5.44 -2.10
CA ILE A 4 9.79 4.57 -2.00
C ILE A 4 10.77 5.19 -1.01
N ASP A 5 11.03 6.49 -1.13
CA ASP A 5 11.94 7.22 -0.24
C ASP A 5 11.44 7.17 1.23
N SER A 6 10.13 7.34 1.46
CA SER A 6 9.50 7.17 2.78
C SER A 6 9.71 5.75 3.33
N GLY A 7 9.45 4.72 2.50
CA GLY A 7 9.66 3.32 2.88
C GLY A 7 11.10 3.03 3.31
N GLU A 8 12.07 3.45 2.50
CA GLU A 8 13.50 3.30 2.81
C GLU A 8 13.90 4.05 4.09
N SER A 9 13.40 5.27 4.30
CA SER A 9 13.67 6.05 5.52
C SER A 9 13.13 5.40 6.79
N LEU A 10 12.07 4.59 6.66
CA LEU A 10 11.47 3.80 7.73
C LEU A 10 12.12 2.41 7.90
N GLY A 11 13.12 2.08 7.07
CA GLY A 11 13.79 0.77 7.06
C GLY A 11 12.91 -0.35 6.51
N LEU A 12 11.96 -0.03 5.64
CA LEU A 12 11.10 -1.01 4.97
C LEU A 12 11.72 -1.43 3.63
N ASP A 13 11.76 -2.74 3.40
CA ASP A 13 12.17 -3.29 2.11
C ASP A 13 11.13 -2.92 1.05
N THR A 14 11.56 -2.13 0.05
CA THR A 14 10.70 -1.69 -1.05
C THR A 14 11.20 -2.29 -2.36
N LEU A 15 10.33 -3.03 -3.05
CA LEU A 15 10.64 -3.70 -4.32
C LEU A 15 9.83 -3.09 -5.47
N VAL A 16 10.53 -2.61 -6.51
CA VAL A 16 9.92 -2.17 -7.77
C VAL A 16 10.13 -3.26 -8.81
N ASP A 17 9.07 -4.02 -9.09
CA ASP A 17 9.10 -5.14 -10.03
C ASP A 17 7.71 -5.35 -10.68
N LEU A 18 7.61 -6.33 -11.57
CA LEU A 18 6.33 -6.87 -12.02
C LEU A 18 5.63 -7.57 -10.86
N VAL A 19 4.58 -6.93 -10.35
CA VAL A 19 3.74 -7.48 -9.27
C VAL A 19 2.56 -8.25 -9.88
N PRO A 20 2.43 -9.58 -9.66
CA PRO A 20 1.28 -10.35 -10.11
C PRO A 20 -0.02 -9.83 -9.51
N VAL A 21 -1.09 -9.85 -10.31
CA VAL A 21 -2.43 -9.37 -9.88
C VAL A 21 -2.91 -10.06 -8.60
N GLN A 22 -2.62 -11.37 -8.45
CA GLN A 22 -3.02 -12.13 -7.27
C GLN A 22 -2.48 -11.55 -5.96
N MET A 23 -1.29 -10.94 -5.96
CA MET A 23 -0.71 -10.33 -4.75
C MET A 23 -1.55 -9.16 -4.22
N ALA A 24 -2.34 -8.49 -5.07
CA ALA A 24 -3.25 -7.46 -4.60
C ALA A 24 -4.41 -8.04 -3.76
N TYR A 25 -4.85 -9.27 -4.05
CA TYR A 25 -5.91 -9.93 -3.28
C TYR A 25 -5.40 -10.57 -1.98
N ASP A 26 -4.10 -10.87 -1.92
CA ASP A 26 -3.45 -11.48 -0.76
C ASP A 26 -2.72 -10.45 0.13
N ALA A 27 -2.75 -9.16 -0.24
CA ALA A 27 -2.05 -8.10 0.46
C ALA A 27 -2.66 -7.80 1.84
N ASP A 28 -1.78 -7.55 2.83
CA ASP A 28 -2.19 -7.06 4.15
C ASP A 28 -2.69 -5.62 4.12
N GLU A 29 -2.10 -4.79 3.26
CA GLU A 29 -2.40 -3.37 3.10
C GLU A 29 -2.23 -2.95 1.64
N ILE A 30 -3.05 -2.00 1.17
CA ILE A 30 -2.93 -1.41 -0.18
C ILE A 30 -3.05 0.11 -0.06
N SER A 31 -2.13 0.84 -0.68
CA SER A 31 -2.16 2.29 -0.81
C SER A 31 -2.13 2.69 -2.28
N LYS A 32 -2.63 3.89 -2.56
CA LYS A 32 -2.36 4.62 -3.81
C LYS A 32 -1.67 5.92 -3.47
N CYS A 33 -0.65 6.29 -4.25
CA CYS A 33 0.03 7.58 -4.13
C CYS A 33 -0.17 8.45 -5.38
N THR A 34 -0.49 9.73 -5.20
CA THR A 34 -0.56 10.72 -6.28
C THR A 34 -0.39 12.13 -5.74
N THR A 35 0.04 13.09 -6.58
CA THR A 35 0.21 14.49 -6.18
C THR A 35 -1.09 15.09 -5.65
N ALA A 36 -2.22 14.79 -6.29
CA ALA A 36 -3.54 15.24 -5.87
C ALA A 36 -4.21 14.15 -5.00
N GLY A 37 -3.75 14.01 -3.76
CA GLY A 37 -4.33 13.04 -2.82
C GLY A 37 -3.31 12.44 -1.84
N GLY A 38 -2.01 12.61 -2.08
CA GLY A 38 -0.98 12.03 -1.21
C GLY A 38 -1.07 10.52 -1.21
N ILE A 39 -0.93 9.91 -0.03
CA ILE A 39 -1.07 8.47 0.21
C ILE A 39 -2.50 8.20 0.69
N MET A 40 -3.22 7.34 -0.04
CA MET A 40 -4.60 6.99 0.24
C MET A 40 -4.74 5.48 0.39
N SER A 41 -5.21 5.03 1.55
CA SER A 41 -5.45 3.61 1.83
C SER A 41 -6.62 3.06 1.02
N ILE A 42 -6.50 1.81 0.58
CA ILE A 42 -7.56 1.02 -0.04
C ILE A 42 -7.88 -0.15 0.88
N THR A 43 -9.04 -0.08 1.53
CA THR A 43 -9.52 -1.09 2.48
C THR A 43 -10.55 -2.04 1.85
N THR A 44 -10.94 -1.79 0.60
CA THR A 44 -11.85 -2.65 -0.18
C THR A 44 -11.35 -2.76 -1.62
N LEU A 45 -11.26 -3.98 -2.14
CA LEU A 45 -10.90 -4.32 -3.52
C LEU A 45 -11.95 -5.29 -4.08
N ASP A 46 -12.60 -4.95 -5.19
CA ASP A 46 -13.67 -5.74 -5.82
C ASP A 46 -14.72 -6.23 -4.82
N ASP A 47 -15.27 -5.30 -4.03
CA ASP A 47 -16.26 -5.54 -2.97
C ASP A 47 -15.80 -6.46 -1.83
N LYS A 48 -14.52 -6.85 -1.79
CA LYS A 48 -13.92 -7.63 -0.70
C LYS A 48 -13.05 -6.73 0.18
N LEU A 49 -13.10 -6.96 1.49
CA LEU A 49 -12.26 -6.25 2.44
C LEU A 49 -10.80 -6.67 2.27
N VAL A 50 -9.90 -5.70 2.11
CA VAL A 50 -8.45 -5.92 2.18
C VAL A 50 -8.10 -6.13 3.65
N ASN A 51 -7.68 -7.34 4.00
CA ASN A 51 -7.27 -7.75 5.36
C ASN A 51 -8.21 -7.23 6.49
N GLY A 52 -9.51 -7.50 6.36
CA GLY A 52 -10.50 -7.08 7.37
C GLY A 52 -10.89 -5.59 7.32
N GLY A 53 -10.42 -4.84 6.31
CA GLY A 53 -10.95 -3.53 5.93
C GLY A 53 -10.48 -2.36 6.80
N LYS A 54 -9.33 -2.49 7.46
CA LYS A 54 -8.79 -1.47 8.36
C LYS A 54 -7.56 -0.80 7.77
N LEU A 55 -7.34 0.47 8.11
CA LEU A 55 -6.08 1.14 7.84
C LEU A 55 -4.96 0.44 8.61
N GLY A 56 -3.98 -0.10 7.89
CA GLY A 56 -2.89 -0.84 8.50
C GLY A 56 -1.72 0.05 8.98
N PRO A 57 -0.82 -0.52 9.80
CA PRO A 57 0.27 0.20 10.44
C PRO A 57 1.37 0.66 9.48
N ILE A 58 1.57 0.03 8.31
CA ILE A 58 2.58 0.44 7.34
C ILE A 58 2.08 1.68 6.59
N THR A 59 0.88 1.61 6.00
CA THR A 59 0.25 2.70 5.26
C THR A 59 0.07 3.96 6.11
N LYS A 60 -0.09 3.81 7.43
CA LYS A 60 -0.19 4.94 8.36
C LYS A 60 1.14 5.65 8.62
N LYS A 61 2.27 4.96 8.43
CA LYS A 61 3.62 5.47 8.73
C LYS A 61 4.30 6.11 7.52
N VAL A 62 4.05 5.56 6.32
CA VAL A 62 4.58 6.05 5.04
C VAL A 62 3.93 7.39 4.68
#